data_AF-A0A962HZX3-F1
#
_entry.id   AF-A0A962HZX3-F1
#
_cell.length_a   1.000
_cell.length_b   1.000
_cell.length_c   1.000
_cell.angle_alpha   90.00
_cell.angle_beta   90.00
_cell.angle_gamma   90.00
#
_symmetry.space_group_name_H-M   'P 1'
#
loop_
_entity.id
_entity.type
_entity.pdbx_description
1 polymer ?
#
loop_
_entity_poly.entity_id
_entity_poly.type
_entity_poly.pdbx_seq_one_letter_code
_entity_poly.pdbx_strand_id
1 'polypeptide(L)'
;GGEVSAWACDVADHADVARNFDEIVRQLGRIDILVNNAGILRDKSFAKLSMDDFRLIVEVHLLGAAQCTQAVWETMRAQGYGRIVMTTSSAGLFGNFGQAHYSAAKMALVGLMQTLGIEGQRYGIHVNCIAPTAATSMLDGLLPAEQLARLQPELVSPGVLALVSEQAPNRAILCAGGGSFELVQIGMTQGIHLASEQLSAEQLLAQWAQLADPTDALQPQQAFDQGRHELEKALR
;
A
#
# COMPACT_ATOMS: atom_id res chain seq x y z
N GLY A 1 28.07 -12.24 -3.52
CA GLY A 1 27.73 -10.81 -3.40
C GLY A 1 27.28 -10.32 -4.76
N GLY A 2 26.29 -9.43 -4.81
CA GLY A 2 25.83 -8.80 -6.05
C GLY A 2 26.60 -7.52 -6.37
N GLU A 3 26.54 -7.07 -7.63
CA GLU A 3 27.01 -5.75 -8.03
C GLU A 3 26.01 -4.68 -7.57
N VAL A 4 26.51 -3.55 -7.08
CA VAL A 4 25.70 -2.44 -6.58
C VAL A 4 26.08 -1.18 -7.33
N SER A 5 25.09 -0.50 -7.89
CA SER A 5 25.21 0.81 -8.51
C SER A 5 24.20 1.75 -7.84
N ALA A 6 24.53 3.05 -7.80
CA ALA A 6 23.72 4.05 -7.12
C ALA A 6 23.52 5.28 -8.01
N TRP A 7 22.32 5.84 -7.93
CA TRP A 7 21.91 7.04 -8.64
C TRP A 7 21.30 8.02 -7.64
N ALA A 8 21.65 9.30 -7.75
CA ALA A 8 20.98 10.34 -6.99
C ALA A 8 19.71 10.74 -7.75
N CYS A 9 18.54 10.46 -7.15
CA CYS A 9 17.24 10.72 -7.76
C CYS A 9 16.29 11.26 -6.70
N ASP A 10 15.75 12.46 -6.93
CA ASP A 10 14.61 12.98 -6.19
C ASP A 10 13.33 12.42 -6.78
N VAL A 11 12.63 11.57 -6.02
CA VAL A 11 11.37 10.95 -6.46
C VAL A 11 10.21 11.94 -6.56
N ALA A 12 10.36 13.16 -6.03
CA ALA A 12 9.38 14.24 -6.20
C ALA A 12 9.63 15.09 -7.46
N ASP A 13 10.78 14.91 -8.14
CA ASP A 13 11.08 15.58 -9.41
C ASP A 13 10.86 14.61 -10.57
N HIS A 14 9.75 14.80 -11.29
CA HIS A 14 9.38 13.97 -12.44
C HIS A 14 10.45 13.91 -13.53
N ALA A 15 11.16 15.02 -13.79
CA ALA A 15 12.21 15.04 -14.80
C ALA A 15 13.46 14.28 -14.32
N ASP A 16 13.74 14.33 -13.02
CA ASP A 16 14.83 13.57 -12.41
C ASP A 16 14.55 12.06 -12.43
N VAL A 17 13.32 11.64 -12.07
CA VAL A 17 12.89 10.24 -12.15
C VAL A 17 13.01 9.71 -13.59
N ALA A 18 12.44 10.42 -14.57
CA ALA A 18 12.49 9.99 -15.97
C ALA A 18 13.94 9.81 -16.45
N ARG A 19 14.81 10.81 -16.20
CA ARG A 19 16.21 10.76 -16.59
C ARG A 19 16.96 9.57 -15.96
N ASN A 20 16.80 9.36 -14.65
CA ASN A 20 17.53 8.30 -13.95
C ASN A 20 17.03 6.92 -14.38
N PHE A 21 15.71 6.71 -14.49
CA PHE A 21 15.17 5.41 -14.88
C PHE A 21 15.47 5.05 -16.34
N ASP A 22 15.48 6.02 -17.26
CA ASP A 22 15.94 5.80 -18.64
C ASP A 22 17.40 5.30 -18.67
N GLU A 23 18.27 5.90 -17.85
CA GLU A 23 19.66 5.46 -17.72
C GLU A 23 19.76 4.06 -17.10
N ILE A 24 19.03 3.79 -16.01
CA ILE A 24 19.02 2.49 -15.34
C ILE A 24 18.56 1.38 -16.29
N VAL A 25 17.45 1.59 -17.00
CA VAL A 25 16.92 0.64 -17.99
C VAL A 25 17.95 0.40 -19.09
N ARG A 26 18.60 1.45 -19.60
CA ARG A 26 19.62 1.33 -20.64
C ARG A 26 20.85 0.56 -20.17
N GLN A 27 21.29 0.76 -18.92
CA GLN A 27 22.47 0.10 -18.37
C GLN A 27 22.20 -1.37 -18.01
N LEU A 28 21.07 -1.66 -17.38
CA LEU A 28 20.75 -3.00 -16.88
C LEU A 28 20.11 -3.89 -17.95
N GLY A 29 19.43 -3.30 -18.94
CA GLY A 29 18.69 -4.00 -19.99
C GLY A 29 17.45 -4.76 -19.51
N ARG A 30 17.27 -4.91 -18.19
CA ARG A 30 16.12 -5.53 -17.54
C ARG A 30 15.88 -4.93 -16.17
N ILE A 31 14.62 -4.95 -15.73
CA ILE A 31 14.24 -4.60 -14.35
C ILE A 31 13.23 -5.62 -13.86
N ASP A 32 13.62 -6.40 -12.85
CA ASP A 32 12.79 -7.47 -12.30
C ASP A 32 12.03 -7.03 -11.04
N ILE A 33 12.66 -6.17 -10.23
CA ILE A 33 12.18 -5.80 -8.90
C ILE A 33 12.23 -4.27 -8.76
N LEU A 34 11.16 -3.68 -8.24
CA LEU A 34 11.12 -2.30 -7.78
C LEU A 34 10.59 -2.25 -6.34
N VAL A 35 11.30 -1.57 -5.45
CA VAL A 35 10.85 -1.32 -4.06
C VAL A 35 10.69 0.17 -3.84
N ASN A 36 9.45 0.65 -3.83
CA ASN A 36 9.10 2.03 -3.56
C ASN A 36 9.13 2.31 -2.04
N ASN A 37 10.34 2.62 -1.53
CA ASN A 37 10.60 2.84 -0.11
C ASN A 37 10.78 4.32 0.29
N ALA A 38 11.04 5.21 -0.67
CA ALA A 38 11.31 6.63 -0.40
C ALA A 38 10.20 7.28 0.45
N GLY A 39 10.58 8.17 1.37
CA GLY A 39 9.63 8.77 2.29
C GLY A 39 10.21 9.79 3.26
N ILE A 40 9.35 10.67 3.76
CA ILE A 40 9.66 11.74 4.72
C ILE A 40 8.51 11.93 5.71
N LEU A 41 8.73 12.65 6.82
CA LEU A 41 7.69 13.00 7.79
C LEU A 41 7.49 14.52 7.92
N ARG A 42 6.25 14.92 8.20
CA ARG A 42 5.83 16.31 8.49
C ARG A 42 4.70 16.34 9.54
N ASP A 43 4.86 15.59 10.63
CA ASP A 43 3.79 15.34 11.59
C ASP A 43 3.27 16.61 12.25
N LYS A 44 1.96 16.84 12.12
CA LYS A 44 1.23 18.00 12.68
C LYS A 44 -0.22 17.60 12.92
N SER A 45 -0.81 18.08 14.02
CA SER A 45 -2.27 17.98 14.17
C SER A 45 -2.95 18.64 12.96
N PHE A 46 -4.10 18.11 12.53
CA PHE A 46 -4.74 18.54 11.28
C PHE A 46 -4.99 20.06 11.22
N ALA A 47 -5.41 20.67 12.33
CA ALA A 47 -5.62 22.12 12.41
C ALA A 47 -4.35 22.97 12.22
N LYS A 48 -3.16 22.39 12.41
CA LYS A 48 -1.86 23.07 12.24
C LYS A 48 -1.14 22.65 10.97
N LEU A 49 -1.71 21.73 10.19
CA LEU A 49 -1.12 21.20 8.99
C LEU A 49 -1.27 22.21 7.84
N SER A 50 -0.17 22.63 7.24
CA SER A 50 -0.22 23.46 6.03
C SER A 50 -0.53 22.59 4.82
N MET A 51 -1.15 23.18 3.79
CA MET A 51 -1.36 22.47 2.54
C MET A 51 -0.07 22.19 1.78
N ASP A 52 1.00 22.94 2.04
CA ASP A 52 2.30 22.68 1.42
C ASP A 52 2.96 21.44 2.04
N ASP A 53 2.86 21.27 3.37
CA ASP A 53 3.29 20.04 4.03
C ASP A 53 2.47 18.84 3.53
N PHE A 54 1.16 19.02 3.32
CA PHE A 54 0.29 17.98 2.76
C PHE A 54 0.73 17.58 1.34
N ARG A 55 0.90 18.57 0.45
CA ARG A 55 1.32 18.33 -0.94
C ARG A 55 2.68 17.65 -1.00
N LEU A 56 3.66 18.12 -0.23
CA LEU A 56 5.00 17.55 -0.20
C LEU A 56 4.96 16.05 0.19
N ILE A 57 4.14 15.68 1.17
CA ILE A 57 3.96 14.28 1.57
C ILE A 57 3.33 13.45 0.45
N VAL A 58 2.31 13.98 -0.23
CA VAL A 58 1.70 13.29 -1.38
C VAL A 58 2.70 13.14 -2.53
N GLU A 59 3.47 14.20 -2.83
CA GLU A 59 4.44 14.21 -3.92
C GLU A 59 5.51 13.13 -3.73
N VAL A 60 6.16 13.10 -2.55
CA VAL A 60 7.23 12.14 -2.28
C VAL A 60 6.70 10.71 -2.20
N HIS A 61 5.60 10.49 -1.48
CA HIS A 61 5.16 9.13 -1.17
C HIS A 61 4.30 8.50 -2.26
N LEU A 62 3.25 9.20 -2.70
CA LEU A 62 2.30 8.65 -3.65
C LEU A 62 2.78 8.86 -5.09
N LEU A 63 3.05 10.11 -5.45
CA LEU A 63 3.43 10.44 -6.83
C LEU A 63 4.81 9.89 -7.16
N GLY A 64 5.78 10.00 -6.26
CA GLY A 64 7.10 9.38 -6.45
C GLY A 64 7.03 7.87 -6.66
N ALA A 65 6.23 7.14 -5.88
CA ALA A 65 6.03 5.70 -6.09
C ALA A 65 5.33 5.40 -7.42
N ALA A 66 4.34 6.20 -7.81
CA ALA A 66 3.64 6.05 -9.09
C ALA A 66 4.57 6.30 -10.28
N GLN A 67 5.39 7.36 -10.23
CA GLN A 67 6.35 7.72 -11.27
C GLN A 67 7.42 6.64 -11.45
N CYS A 68 8.07 6.21 -10.35
CA CYS A 68 9.07 5.13 -10.39
C CYS A 68 8.47 3.83 -10.94
N THR A 69 7.23 3.51 -10.54
CA THR A 69 6.53 2.32 -11.04
C THR A 69 6.19 2.43 -12.52
N GLN A 70 5.70 3.58 -12.97
CA GLN A 70 5.41 3.84 -14.37
C GLN A 70 6.67 3.71 -15.24
N ALA A 71 7.81 4.20 -14.75
CA ALA A 71 9.08 4.18 -15.47
C ALA A 71 9.60 2.75 -15.76
N VAL A 72 9.25 1.77 -14.92
CA VAL A 72 9.66 0.35 -15.11
C VAL A 72 8.55 -0.52 -15.73
N TRP A 73 7.33 0.00 -15.82
CA TRP A 73 6.14 -0.80 -16.12
C TRP A 73 6.22 -1.47 -17.51
N GLU A 74 6.57 -0.71 -18.54
CA GLU A 74 6.65 -1.25 -19.90
C GLU A 74 7.76 -2.30 -20.03
N THR A 75 8.90 -2.05 -19.39
CA THR A 75 10.01 -3.01 -19.32
C THR A 75 9.56 -4.33 -18.69
N MET A 76 8.91 -4.28 -17.52
CA MET A 76 8.36 -5.47 -16.87
C MET A 76 7.30 -6.17 -17.73
N ARG A 77 6.44 -5.40 -18.41
CA ARG A 77 5.39 -5.92 -19.28
C ARG A 77 5.95 -6.67 -20.48
N ALA A 78 6.96 -6.10 -21.14
CA ALA A 78 7.65 -6.72 -22.26
C ALA A 78 8.41 -7.99 -21.86
N GLN A 79 8.97 -8.03 -20.65
CA GLN A 79 9.67 -9.18 -20.09
C GLN A 79 8.74 -10.33 -19.67
N GLY A 80 7.47 -10.04 -19.38
CA GLY A 80 6.56 -11.02 -18.77
C GLY A 80 6.90 -11.35 -17.31
N TYR A 81 7.58 -10.45 -16.61
CA TYR A 81 7.95 -10.60 -15.20
C TYR A 81 8.14 -9.23 -14.53
N GLY A 82 7.61 -9.09 -13.32
CA GLY A 82 7.88 -7.94 -12.45
C GLY A 82 7.43 -8.15 -11.02
N ARG A 83 8.16 -7.60 -10.06
CA ARG A 83 7.81 -7.60 -8.63
C ARG A 83 7.94 -6.20 -8.08
N ILE A 84 6.82 -5.64 -7.62
CA ILE A 84 6.78 -4.27 -7.09
C ILE A 84 6.31 -4.30 -5.64
N VAL A 85 7.05 -3.65 -4.77
CA VAL A 85 6.65 -3.42 -3.37
C VAL A 85 6.41 -1.93 -3.15
N MET A 86 5.26 -1.61 -2.58
CA MET A 86 4.91 -0.28 -2.11
C MET A 86 5.02 -0.23 -0.58
N THR A 87 5.76 0.73 -0.03
CA THR A 87 5.85 0.89 1.43
C THR A 87 4.66 1.71 1.96
N THR A 88 3.63 1.02 2.46
CA THR A 88 2.53 1.63 3.24
C THR A 88 2.94 1.76 4.72
N SER A 89 1.99 1.92 5.65
CA SER A 89 2.27 1.98 7.10
C SER A 89 1.02 1.66 7.92
N SER A 90 1.20 1.29 9.19
CA SER A 90 0.09 1.16 10.14
C SER A 90 -0.69 2.48 10.31
N ALA A 91 -0.03 3.63 10.20
CA ALA A 91 -0.71 4.92 10.19
C ALA A 91 -1.61 5.10 8.96
N GLY A 92 -1.21 4.58 7.79
CA GLY A 92 -2.08 4.56 6.60
C GLY A 92 -3.25 3.60 6.75
N LEU A 93 -3.00 2.41 7.27
CA LEU A 93 -4.00 1.34 7.37
C LEU A 93 -5.04 1.59 8.48
N PHE A 94 -4.62 2.16 9.61
CA PHE A 94 -5.43 2.24 10.83
C PHE A 94 -5.58 3.67 11.38
N GLY A 95 -4.89 4.65 10.78
CA GLY A 95 -4.82 6.02 11.26
C GLY A 95 -3.75 6.23 12.33
N ASN A 96 -3.27 7.47 12.46
CA ASN A 96 -2.44 7.90 13.58
C ASN A 96 -2.61 9.41 13.83
N PHE A 97 -2.60 9.82 15.09
CA PHE A 97 -2.79 11.22 15.45
C PHE A 97 -1.64 12.07 14.89
N GLY A 98 -1.98 13.21 14.27
CA GLY A 98 -0.98 14.13 13.71
C GLY A 98 -0.40 13.72 12.35
N GLN A 99 -0.96 12.69 11.71
CA GLN A 99 -0.42 12.14 10.45
C GLN A 99 -1.46 12.10 9.32
N ALA A 100 -2.44 13.00 9.28
CA ALA A 100 -3.54 12.94 8.30
C ALA A 100 -3.07 12.85 6.82
N HIS A 101 -2.11 13.68 6.43
CA HIS A 101 -1.45 13.66 5.11
C HIS A 101 -0.67 12.37 4.85
N TYR A 102 0.14 11.94 5.82
CA TYR A 102 0.96 10.73 5.72
C TYR A 102 0.09 9.48 5.65
N SER A 103 -0.91 9.35 6.53
CA SER A 103 -1.92 8.31 6.49
C SER A 103 -2.65 8.27 5.14
N ALA A 104 -3.08 9.42 4.63
CA ALA A 104 -3.72 9.51 3.32
C ALA A 104 -2.79 9.01 2.18
N ALA A 105 -1.55 9.48 2.13
CA ALA A 105 -0.58 9.05 1.12
C ALA A 105 -0.26 7.55 1.23
N LYS A 106 -0.08 7.03 2.44
CA LYS A 106 0.23 5.60 2.67
C LYS A 106 -0.93 4.68 2.37
N MET A 107 -2.18 5.08 2.64
CA MET A 107 -3.36 4.32 2.22
C MET A 107 -3.59 4.39 0.70
N ALA A 108 -3.28 5.53 0.06
CA ALA A 108 -3.35 5.66 -1.39
C ALA A 108 -2.43 4.66 -2.12
N LEU A 109 -1.27 4.32 -1.54
CA LEU A 109 -0.39 3.26 -2.08
C LEU A 109 -1.06 1.89 -2.09
N VAL A 110 -1.91 1.59 -1.11
CA VAL A 110 -2.71 0.36 -1.11
C VAL A 110 -3.70 0.40 -2.26
N GLY A 111 -4.42 1.51 -2.46
CA GLY A 111 -5.33 1.68 -3.60
C GLY A 111 -4.63 1.56 -4.97
N LEU A 112 -3.43 2.15 -5.11
CA LEU A 112 -2.61 2.02 -6.31
C LEU A 112 -2.20 0.56 -6.55
N MET A 113 -1.71 -0.12 -5.51
CA MET A 113 -1.34 -1.54 -5.58
C MET A 113 -2.52 -2.42 -6.01
N GLN A 114 -3.74 -2.17 -5.49
CA GLN A 114 -4.91 -2.97 -5.83
C GLN A 114 -5.18 -2.96 -7.34
N THR A 115 -5.06 -1.78 -7.96
CA THR A 115 -5.30 -1.61 -9.40
C THR A 115 -4.16 -2.18 -10.23
N LEU A 116 -2.91 -1.83 -9.90
CA LEU A 116 -1.74 -2.31 -10.65
C LEU A 116 -1.58 -3.83 -10.55
N GLY A 117 -1.93 -4.44 -9.43
CA GLY A 117 -1.94 -5.89 -9.28
C GLY A 117 -2.91 -6.59 -10.24
N ILE A 118 -4.06 -5.97 -10.55
CA ILE A 118 -5.02 -6.47 -11.53
C ILE A 118 -4.48 -6.28 -12.96
N GLU A 119 -3.99 -5.08 -13.29
CA GLU A 119 -3.46 -4.77 -14.63
C GLU A 119 -2.22 -5.62 -14.98
N GLY A 120 -1.36 -5.85 -13.99
CA GLY A 120 -0.08 -6.55 -14.13
C GLY A 120 -0.19 -8.07 -14.18
N GLN A 121 -1.28 -8.66 -13.65
CA GLN A 121 -1.40 -10.11 -13.43
C GLN A 121 -1.16 -10.92 -14.72
N ARG A 122 -1.75 -10.50 -15.85
CA ARG A 122 -1.59 -11.19 -17.14
C ARG A 122 -0.16 -11.17 -17.70
N TYR A 123 0.69 -10.28 -17.18
CA TYR A 123 2.08 -10.10 -17.60
C TYR A 123 3.07 -10.65 -16.57
N GLY A 124 2.62 -11.40 -15.56
CA GLY A 124 3.49 -11.90 -14.51
C GLY A 124 4.04 -10.81 -13.58
N ILE A 125 3.39 -9.64 -13.54
CA ILE A 125 3.74 -8.53 -12.66
C ILE A 125 2.90 -8.61 -11.39
N HIS A 126 3.55 -8.76 -10.24
CA HIS A 126 2.89 -8.75 -8.94
C HIS A 126 3.22 -7.47 -8.20
N VAL A 127 2.19 -6.85 -7.60
CA VAL A 127 2.34 -5.63 -6.82
C VAL A 127 1.80 -5.89 -5.42
N ASN A 128 2.62 -5.63 -4.40
CA ASN A 128 2.29 -5.86 -3.00
C ASN A 128 2.60 -4.61 -2.16
N CYS A 129 2.00 -4.53 -0.98
CA CYS A 129 2.28 -3.52 0.02
C CYS A 129 2.99 -4.13 1.23
N ILE A 130 3.92 -3.37 1.81
CA ILE A 130 4.49 -3.67 3.13
C ILE A 130 4.23 -2.51 4.09
N ALA A 131 3.78 -2.82 5.30
CA ALA A 131 3.64 -1.92 6.44
C ALA A 131 4.73 -2.26 7.48
N PRO A 132 5.93 -1.66 7.36
CA PRO A 132 7.04 -1.98 8.24
C PRO A 132 6.86 -1.32 9.62
N THR A 133 7.24 -2.05 10.67
CA THR A 133 7.50 -1.51 12.00
C THR A 133 8.97 -1.77 12.32
N ALA A 134 9.79 -0.73 12.20
CA ALA A 134 11.21 -0.78 12.50
C ALA A 134 11.63 0.44 13.31
N ALA A 135 12.55 0.23 14.25
CA ALA A 135 13.32 1.26 14.92
C ALA A 135 14.05 2.08 13.85
N THR A 136 13.55 3.28 13.63
CA THR A 136 14.14 4.29 12.78
C THR A 136 14.24 5.56 13.61
N SER A 137 14.90 6.59 13.09
CA SER A 137 14.86 7.94 13.70
C SER A 137 13.44 8.45 13.97
N MET A 138 12.43 7.86 13.33
CA MET A 138 11.01 8.17 13.54
C MET A 138 10.42 7.58 14.84
N LEU A 139 11.06 6.57 15.46
CA LEU A 139 10.62 5.93 16.71
C LEU A 139 11.43 6.33 17.95
N ASP A 140 12.42 7.21 17.79
CA ASP A 140 13.28 7.67 18.88
C ASP A 140 12.46 8.36 19.98
N GLY A 141 12.59 7.87 21.21
CA GLY A 141 11.90 8.40 22.39
C GLY A 141 10.45 7.93 22.59
N LEU A 142 9.89 7.13 21.68
CA LEU A 142 8.53 6.59 21.81
C LEU A 142 8.47 5.25 22.57
N LEU A 143 9.55 4.46 22.54
CA LEU A 143 9.60 3.13 23.12
C LEU A 143 10.85 2.95 24.03
N PRO A 144 10.78 2.08 25.05
CA PRO A 144 11.94 1.66 25.82
C PRO A 144 13.03 1.03 24.93
N ALA A 145 14.30 1.18 25.30
CA ALA A 145 15.44 0.68 24.53
C ALA A 145 15.37 -0.83 24.24
N GLU A 146 14.86 -1.63 25.18
CA GLU A 146 14.68 -3.08 24.97
C GLU A 146 13.69 -3.39 23.84
N GLN A 147 12.65 -2.57 23.68
CA GLN A 147 11.65 -2.75 22.62
C GLN A 147 12.19 -2.27 21.27
N LEU A 148 12.93 -1.15 21.24
CA LEU A 148 13.60 -0.67 20.03
C LEU A 148 14.61 -1.70 19.49
N ALA A 149 15.36 -2.36 20.38
CA ALA A 149 16.30 -3.42 20.00
C ALA A 149 15.62 -4.64 19.35
N ARG A 150 14.31 -4.83 19.55
CA ARG A 150 13.51 -5.87 18.90
C ARG A 150 12.88 -5.42 17.60
N LEU A 151 13.05 -4.17 17.17
CA LEU A 151 12.46 -3.63 15.95
C LEU A 151 13.53 -3.32 14.89
N GLN A 152 14.59 -4.12 14.82
CA GLN A 152 15.66 -3.87 13.86
C GLN A 152 15.17 -3.98 12.41
N PRO A 153 15.58 -3.08 11.49
CA PRO A 153 15.15 -3.11 10.08
C PRO A 153 15.38 -4.47 9.39
N GLU A 154 16.41 -5.20 9.78
CA GLU A 154 16.74 -6.53 9.26
C GLU A 154 15.63 -7.55 9.54
N LEU A 155 14.81 -7.33 10.57
CA LEU A 155 13.68 -8.19 10.91
C LEU A 155 12.47 -7.96 9.99
N VAL A 156 12.51 -6.93 9.14
CA VAL A 156 11.51 -6.66 8.08
C VAL A 156 11.94 -7.27 6.74
N SER A 157 13.26 -7.38 6.49
CA SER A 157 13.82 -7.86 5.22
C SER A 157 13.24 -9.18 4.71
N PRO A 158 13.00 -10.22 5.55
CA PRO A 158 12.37 -11.45 5.07
C PRO A 158 10.98 -11.22 4.44
N GLY A 159 10.20 -10.28 4.98
CA GLY A 159 8.91 -9.90 4.44
C GLY A 159 9.04 -9.28 3.06
N VAL A 160 9.97 -8.33 2.87
CA VAL A 160 10.25 -7.72 1.55
C VAL A 160 10.67 -8.80 0.55
N LEU A 161 11.60 -9.68 0.93
CA LEU A 161 12.09 -10.76 0.07
C LEU A 161 10.97 -11.71 -0.36
N ALA A 162 10.06 -12.05 0.55
CA ALA A 162 8.88 -12.87 0.21
C ALA A 162 7.99 -12.17 -0.85
N LEU A 163 7.75 -10.86 -0.69
CA LEU A 163 6.93 -10.06 -1.60
C LEU A 163 7.56 -9.79 -2.98
N VAL A 164 8.86 -10.05 -3.14
CA VAL A 164 9.57 -9.90 -4.43
C VAL A 164 10.16 -11.21 -4.96
N SER A 165 9.86 -12.34 -4.32
CA SER A 165 10.28 -13.66 -4.80
C SER A 165 9.53 -14.07 -6.07
N GLU A 166 10.02 -15.08 -6.78
CA GLU A 166 9.27 -15.69 -7.89
C GLU A 166 7.87 -16.17 -7.46
N GLN A 167 7.75 -16.66 -6.22
CA GLN A 167 6.49 -17.12 -5.60
C GLN A 167 5.73 -16.01 -4.87
N ALA A 168 6.13 -14.75 -5.04
CA ALA A 168 5.48 -13.64 -4.36
C ALA A 168 3.97 -13.68 -4.58
N PRO A 169 3.16 -13.38 -3.55
CA PRO A 169 1.74 -13.19 -3.75
C PRO A 169 1.49 -12.00 -4.69
N ASN A 170 0.23 -11.79 -5.05
CA ASN A 170 -0.19 -10.56 -5.69
C ASN A 170 -1.21 -9.88 -4.79
N ARG A 171 -1.13 -8.56 -4.68
CA ARG A 171 -2.02 -7.71 -3.88
C ARG A 171 -2.05 -8.00 -2.37
N ALA A 172 -0.96 -8.53 -1.82
CA ALA A 172 -0.82 -8.70 -0.37
C ALA A 172 -0.53 -7.35 0.31
N ILE A 173 -1.06 -7.17 1.53
CA ILE A 173 -0.69 -6.08 2.44
C ILE A 173 -0.06 -6.72 3.67
N LEU A 174 1.26 -6.72 3.73
CA LEU A 174 2.02 -7.40 4.78
C LEU A 174 2.46 -6.40 5.86
N CYS A 175 1.97 -6.55 7.08
CA CYS A 175 2.60 -5.98 8.26
C CYS A 175 3.84 -6.80 8.61
N ALA A 176 4.94 -6.13 8.95
CA ALA A 176 6.19 -6.79 9.31
C ALA A 176 6.93 -5.98 10.38
N GLY A 177 7.26 -6.60 11.52
CA GLY A 177 7.95 -5.93 12.61
C GLY A 177 8.40 -6.91 13.70
N GLY A 178 9.62 -6.75 14.17
CA GLY A 178 10.19 -7.58 15.23
C GLY A 178 10.20 -9.09 15.00
N GLY A 179 10.23 -9.50 13.73
CA GLY A 179 10.18 -10.90 13.31
C GLY A 179 8.76 -11.47 13.19
N SER A 180 7.73 -10.65 13.44
CA SER A 180 6.33 -10.98 13.23
C SER A 180 5.82 -10.49 11.88
N PHE A 181 4.80 -11.18 11.35
CA PHE A 181 4.23 -10.96 10.04
C PHE A 181 2.71 -11.17 10.06
N GLU A 182 1.94 -10.19 9.60
CA GLU A 182 0.47 -10.26 9.54
C GLU A 182 -0.04 -9.79 8.18
N LEU A 183 -1.13 -10.39 7.70
CA LEU A 183 -1.81 -9.93 6.48
C LEU A 183 -2.99 -9.04 6.83
N VAL A 184 -3.03 -7.87 6.22
CA VAL A 184 -4.19 -6.97 6.25
C VAL A 184 -5.04 -7.21 5.01
N GLN A 185 -6.35 -7.23 5.20
CA GLN A 185 -7.33 -7.51 4.15
C GLN A 185 -8.31 -6.33 4.03
N ILE A 186 -8.64 -5.97 2.80
CA ILE A 186 -9.74 -5.05 2.50
C ILE A 186 -10.95 -5.92 2.16
N GLY A 187 -12.00 -5.84 2.97
CA GLY A 187 -13.20 -6.65 2.83
C GLY A 187 -14.47 -5.87 3.17
N MET A 188 -15.59 -6.55 3.01
CA MET A 188 -16.92 -6.04 3.35
C MET A 188 -17.70 -7.10 4.14
N THR A 189 -18.55 -6.69 5.07
CA THR A 189 -19.47 -7.60 5.76
C THR A 189 -20.48 -8.18 4.75
N GLN A 190 -21.22 -9.21 5.15
CA GLN A 190 -22.38 -9.67 4.37
C GLN A 190 -23.42 -8.54 4.20
N GLY A 191 -23.50 -7.66 5.19
CA GLY A 191 -24.41 -6.54 5.26
C GLY A 191 -25.87 -6.97 5.31
N ILE A 192 -26.77 -6.03 5.04
CA ILE A 192 -28.22 -6.27 5.05
C ILE A 192 -28.86 -5.92 3.69
N HIS A 193 -30.14 -6.23 3.56
CA HIS A 193 -31.00 -5.77 2.47
C HIS A 193 -32.30 -5.25 3.08
N LEU A 194 -32.73 -4.05 2.67
CA LEU A 194 -33.99 -3.45 3.09
C LEU A 194 -34.91 -3.40 1.88
N ALA A 195 -36.12 -3.95 2.00
CA ALA A 195 -37.14 -3.85 0.97
C ALA A 195 -37.52 -2.37 0.72
N SER A 196 -37.98 -2.03 -0.48
CA SER A 196 -38.29 -0.64 -0.87
C SER A 196 -39.22 0.09 0.11
N GLU A 197 -40.18 -0.62 0.70
CA GLU A 197 -41.13 -0.05 1.67
C GLU A 197 -40.52 0.22 3.06
N GLN A 198 -39.37 -0.38 3.35
CA GLN A 198 -38.61 -0.24 4.60
C GLN A 198 -37.33 0.56 4.42
N LEU A 199 -37.08 1.12 3.22
CA LEU A 199 -35.85 1.81 2.91
C LEU A 199 -35.83 3.20 3.57
N SER A 200 -35.37 3.23 4.82
CA SER A 200 -35.20 4.45 5.60
C SER A 200 -33.90 4.42 6.41
N ALA A 201 -33.41 5.60 6.80
CA ALA A 201 -32.23 5.71 7.63
C ALA A 201 -32.46 5.09 9.02
N GLU A 202 -33.66 5.22 9.56
CA GLU A 202 -34.05 4.65 10.85
C GLU A 202 -33.99 3.12 10.82
N GLN A 203 -34.48 2.48 9.75
CA GLN A 203 -34.42 1.03 9.60
C GLN A 203 -32.99 0.53 9.42
N LEU A 204 -32.15 1.27 8.68
CA LEU A 204 -30.73 0.96 8.54
C LEU A 204 -30.01 1.01 9.90
N LEU A 205 -30.25 2.06 10.68
CA LEU A 205 -29.66 2.22 12.02
C LEU A 205 -30.19 1.18 13.01
N ALA A 206 -31.46 0.82 12.93
CA ALA A 206 -32.06 -0.23 13.77
C ALA A 206 -31.39 -1.60 13.53
N GLN A 207 -30.86 -1.85 12.33
CA GLN A 207 -30.19 -3.09 11.94
C GLN A 207 -28.66 -2.96 11.88
N TRP A 208 -28.09 -1.89 12.43
CA TRP A 208 -26.65 -1.60 12.32
C TRP A 208 -25.75 -2.71 12.88
N ALA A 209 -26.17 -3.37 13.96
CA ALA A 209 -25.43 -4.49 14.54
C ALA A 209 -25.27 -5.66 13.56
N GLN A 210 -26.31 -5.97 12.79
CA GLN A 210 -26.26 -7.00 11.74
C GLN A 210 -25.42 -6.52 10.54
N LEU A 211 -25.57 -5.24 10.15
CA LEU A 211 -24.77 -4.65 9.08
C LEU A 211 -23.25 -4.72 9.39
N ALA A 212 -22.88 -4.51 10.65
CA ALA A 212 -21.49 -4.47 11.11
C ALA A 212 -20.91 -5.85 11.48
N ASP A 213 -21.67 -6.94 11.38
CA ASP A 213 -21.21 -8.29 11.71
C ASP A 213 -20.13 -8.76 10.71
N PRO A 214 -18.89 -9.04 11.16
CA PRO A 214 -17.82 -9.50 10.29
C PRO A 214 -17.89 -11.00 9.97
N THR A 215 -18.87 -11.72 10.55
CA THR A 215 -19.07 -13.15 10.26
C THR A 215 -19.27 -13.33 8.76
N ASP A 216 -18.50 -14.27 8.20
CA ASP A 216 -18.47 -14.56 6.76
C ASP A 216 -18.16 -13.34 5.86
N ALA A 217 -17.40 -12.36 6.36
CA ALA A 217 -17.01 -11.20 5.56
C ALA A 217 -16.36 -11.59 4.23
N LEU A 218 -16.71 -10.85 3.19
CA LEU A 218 -16.26 -11.04 1.83
C LEU A 218 -14.98 -10.26 1.56
N GLN A 219 -14.16 -10.79 0.65
CA GLN A 219 -12.99 -10.11 0.10
C GLN A 219 -13.18 -9.91 -1.40
N PRO A 220 -13.77 -8.77 -1.81
CA PRO A 220 -13.92 -8.42 -3.21
C PRO A 220 -12.61 -8.53 -3.98
N GLN A 221 -12.62 -9.27 -5.08
CA GLN A 221 -11.47 -9.38 -5.99
C GLN A 221 -11.43 -8.18 -6.94
N GLN A 222 -12.59 -7.63 -7.31
CA GLN A 222 -12.72 -6.45 -8.17
C GLN A 222 -13.86 -5.54 -7.67
N ALA A 223 -13.87 -4.28 -8.11
CA ALA A 223 -14.85 -3.29 -7.69
C ALA A 223 -16.31 -3.72 -7.95
N PHE A 224 -16.56 -4.45 -9.04
CA PHE A 224 -17.92 -4.89 -9.39
C PHE A 224 -18.47 -6.01 -8.49
N ASP A 225 -17.62 -6.67 -7.70
CA ASP A 225 -18.05 -7.74 -6.79
C ASP A 225 -19.00 -7.22 -5.71
N GLN A 226 -18.83 -5.96 -5.29
CA GLN A 226 -19.77 -5.30 -4.39
C GLN A 226 -21.16 -5.22 -5.02
N GLY A 227 -21.26 -4.64 -6.22
CA GLY A 227 -22.56 -4.47 -6.90
C GLY A 227 -23.24 -5.81 -7.22
N ARG A 228 -22.46 -6.84 -7.54
CA ARG A 228 -22.98 -8.20 -7.72
C ARG A 228 -23.57 -8.77 -6.43
N HIS A 229 -22.85 -8.65 -5.31
CA HIS A 229 -23.34 -9.08 -3.99
C HIS A 229 -24.63 -8.34 -3.58
N GLU A 230 -24.70 -7.03 -3.86
CA GLU A 230 -25.88 -6.22 -3.61
C GLU A 230 -27.08 -6.65 -4.47
N LEU A 231 -26.86 -6.89 -5.77
CA LEU A 231 -27.91 -7.38 -6.69
C LEU A 231 -28.41 -8.77 -6.31
N GLU A 232 -27.53 -9.69 -5.91
CA GLU A 232 -27.92 -11.02 -5.45
C GLU A 232 -28.85 -10.95 -4.23
N LYS A 233 -28.62 -10.00 -3.31
CA LYS A 233 -29.53 -9.77 -2.18
C LYS A 233 -30.85 -9.15 -2.60
N ALA A 234 -30.84 -8.22 -3.57
CA ALA A 234 -32.04 -7.56 -4.06
C ALA A 234 -32.96 -8.45 -4.90
N LEU A 235 -32.45 -9.58 -5.40
CA LEU A 235 -33.20 -10.55 -6.22
C LEU A 235 -33.75 -11.76 -5.43
N ARG A 236 -33.45 -11.86 -4.13
CA ARG A 236 -34.00 -12.89 -3.23
C ARG A 236 -35.35 -12.47 -2.65
#